data_AF-A0A537SMD4-F1
#
_entry.id   AF-A0A537SMD4-F1
#
_cell.length_a   1.000
_cell.length_b   1.000
_cell.length_c   1.000
_cell.angle_alpha   90.00
_cell.angle_beta   90.00
_cell.angle_gamma   90.00
#
_symmetry.space_group_name_H-M   'P 1'
#
loop_
_entity.id
_entity.type
_entity.pdbx_description
1 polymer ?
#
loop_
_entity_poly.entity_id
_entity_poly.type
_entity_poly.pdbx_seq_one_letter_code
_entity_poly.pdbx_strand_id
1 'polypeptide(L)'
;MLDLVNWVRQQEGRPIAYSLFGHSAGGQFVDRLAAFVPTEARHIVVANAGSYVFPSLDIDAPFGLGKVYSGPEGEAALRRYLQQPLTIYLGEGDTRDDERNDYPEALAQGASRYQRGRNVFDAGKTLAQTRDWPFNWRLVELPGVGHNARKMLAAPQASEALAP
;
A
#
# COMPACT_ATOMS: atom_id res chain seq x y z
N MET A 1 -9.52 -12.63 4.49
CA MET A 1 -9.54 -11.41 5.34
C MET A 1 -10.95 -10.84 5.44
N LEU A 2 -11.59 -10.50 4.32
CA LEU A 2 -12.97 -9.99 4.33
C LEU A 2 -13.97 -10.99 4.94
N ASP A 3 -13.78 -12.29 4.72
CA ASP A 3 -14.60 -13.32 5.39
C ASP A 3 -14.46 -13.29 6.91
N LEU A 4 -13.27 -12.97 7.44
CA LEU A 4 -13.06 -12.80 8.87
C LEU A 4 -13.77 -11.55 9.38
N VAL A 5 -13.71 -10.44 8.65
CA VAL A 5 -14.46 -9.21 8.99
C VAL A 5 -15.96 -9.49 9.02
N ASN A 6 -16.47 -10.18 8.00
CA ASN A 6 -17.88 -10.54 7.90
C ASN A 6 -18.30 -11.49 9.01
N TRP A 7 -17.46 -12.49 9.32
CA TRP A 7 -17.69 -13.40 10.43
C TRP A 7 -17.76 -12.65 11.77
N VAL A 8 -16.84 -11.73 12.06
CA VAL A 8 -16.87 -10.91 13.29
C VAL A 8 -18.15 -10.07 13.36
N ARG A 9 -18.54 -9.42 12.25
CA ARG A 9 -19.80 -8.64 12.18
C ARG A 9 -21.03 -9.51 12.47
N GLN A 10 -21.04 -10.75 11.98
CA GLN A 10 -22.11 -11.72 12.27
C GLN A 10 -22.12 -12.10 13.75
N GLN A 11 -20.96 -12.37 14.36
CA GLN A 11 -20.88 -12.70 15.79
C GLN A 11 -21.32 -11.53 16.68
N GLU A 12 -20.99 -10.30 16.29
CA GLU A 12 -21.26 -9.08 17.07
C GLU A 12 -22.64 -8.49 16.81
N GLY A 13 -23.35 -8.94 15.76
CA GLY A 13 -24.70 -8.48 15.41
C GLY A 13 -24.78 -7.00 15.01
N ARG A 14 -23.65 -6.37 14.64
CA ARG A 14 -23.59 -4.94 14.28
C ARG A 14 -22.52 -4.65 13.22
N PRO A 15 -22.65 -3.55 12.46
CA PRO A 15 -21.57 -3.08 11.61
C PRO A 15 -20.32 -2.77 12.45
N ILE A 16 -19.19 -3.30 12.01
CA ILE A 16 -17.87 -3.02 12.58
C ILE A 16 -16.99 -2.47 11.47
N ALA A 17 -16.47 -1.27 11.73
CA ALA A 17 -15.45 -0.69 10.89
C ALA A 17 -14.09 -1.28 11.23
N TYR A 18 -13.24 -1.38 10.22
CA TYR A 18 -11.90 -1.91 10.35
C TYR A 18 -10.92 -1.05 9.59
N SER A 19 -9.67 -1.11 10.04
CA SER A 19 -8.51 -0.59 9.33
C SER A 19 -7.55 -1.75 9.09
N LEU A 20 -6.75 -1.65 8.05
CA LEU A 20 -5.71 -2.61 7.73
C LEU A 20 -4.35 -1.99 8.02
N PHE A 21 -3.47 -2.77 8.63
CA PHE A 21 -2.08 -2.38 8.84
C PHE A 21 -1.21 -3.58 8.52
N GLY A 22 -0.18 -3.37 7.72
CA GLY A 22 0.81 -4.40 7.40
C GLY A 22 2.21 -3.83 7.43
N HIS A 23 3.15 -4.52 8.08
CA HIS A 23 4.57 -4.19 8.04
C HIS A 23 5.33 -5.22 7.19
N SER A 24 6.33 -4.79 6.41
CA SER A 24 7.18 -5.67 5.60
C SER A 24 6.36 -6.53 4.63
N ALA A 25 6.48 -7.86 4.67
CA ALA A 25 5.65 -8.77 3.86
C ALA A 25 4.14 -8.56 4.09
N GLY A 26 3.72 -8.25 5.32
CA GLY A 26 2.33 -7.88 5.61
C GLY A 26 1.91 -6.58 4.94
N GLY A 27 2.84 -5.64 4.77
CA GLY A 27 2.64 -4.40 4.00
C GLY A 27 2.34 -4.72 2.54
N GLN A 28 3.13 -5.60 1.92
CA GLN A 28 2.87 -6.03 0.54
C GLN A 28 1.52 -6.73 0.39
N PHE A 29 1.09 -7.51 1.40
CA PHE A 29 -0.21 -8.17 1.40
C PHE A 29 -1.35 -7.15 1.40
N VAL A 30 -1.33 -6.16 2.30
CA VAL A 30 -2.40 -5.16 2.37
C VAL A 30 -2.41 -4.22 1.17
N ASP A 31 -1.24 -3.94 0.59
CA ASP A 31 -1.10 -3.18 -0.66
C ASP A 31 -1.76 -3.90 -1.85
N ARG A 32 -1.44 -5.19 -2.03
CA ARG A 32 -2.08 -6.03 -3.06
C ARG A 32 -3.57 -6.18 -2.81
N LEU A 33 -4.00 -6.28 -1.56
CA LEU A 33 -5.43 -6.30 -1.24
C LEU A 33 -6.12 -5.00 -1.69
N ALA A 34 -5.53 -3.84 -1.40
CA ALA A 34 -6.05 -2.54 -1.84
C ALA A 34 -6.11 -2.44 -3.38
N ALA A 35 -5.10 -2.98 -4.08
CA ALA A 35 -5.04 -2.97 -5.53
C ALA A 35 -6.07 -3.89 -6.20
N PHE A 36 -6.31 -5.09 -5.66
CA PHE A 36 -7.05 -6.14 -6.36
C PHE A 36 -8.42 -6.48 -5.76
N VAL A 37 -8.70 -6.07 -4.52
CA VAL A 37 -9.91 -6.49 -3.80
C VAL A 37 -10.72 -5.26 -3.36
N PRO A 38 -12.00 -5.14 -3.75
CA PRO A 38 -12.90 -4.15 -3.16
C PRO A 38 -12.98 -4.32 -1.64
N THR A 39 -12.76 -3.24 -0.90
CA THR A 39 -12.68 -3.26 0.56
C THR A 39 -13.40 -2.05 1.17
N GLU A 40 -13.93 -2.23 2.37
CA GLU A 40 -14.57 -1.18 3.18
C GLU A 40 -13.64 -0.68 4.30
N ALA A 41 -12.35 -1.00 4.21
CA ALA A 41 -11.35 -0.55 5.18
C ALA A 41 -11.38 0.99 5.25
N ARG A 42 -11.48 1.54 6.48
CA ARG A 42 -11.44 2.98 6.68
C ARG A 42 -10.07 3.58 6.38
N HIS A 43 -9.02 2.84 6.76
CA HIS A 43 -7.63 3.19 6.52
C HIS A 43 -6.85 1.92 6.15
N ILE A 44 -5.90 2.03 5.23
CA ILE A 44 -5.01 0.94 4.81
C ILE A 44 -3.58 1.44 4.97
N VAL A 45 -2.80 0.85 5.88
CA VAL A 45 -1.42 1.28 6.14
C VAL A 45 -0.44 0.24 5.62
N VAL A 46 0.36 0.66 4.64
CA VAL A 46 1.43 -0.12 4.03
C VAL A 46 2.76 0.34 4.62
N ALA A 47 3.25 -0.37 5.64
CA ALA A 47 4.45 0.02 6.37
C ALA A 47 5.71 -0.74 5.90
N ASN A 48 6.75 -0.02 5.48
CA ASN A 48 8.04 -0.57 5.07
C ASN A 48 7.91 -1.83 4.17
N ALA A 49 7.08 -1.79 3.13
CA ALA A 49 6.88 -2.95 2.29
C ALA A 49 8.13 -3.23 1.45
N GLY A 50 8.39 -4.52 1.19
CA GLY A 50 9.52 -4.95 0.36
C GLY A 50 9.35 -4.61 -1.12
N SER A 51 8.11 -4.59 -1.59
CA SER A 51 7.72 -4.13 -2.92
C SER A 51 6.25 -3.70 -2.87
N TYR A 52 5.84 -2.96 -3.90
CA TYR A 52 4.52 -2.38 -4.02
C TYR A 52 3.86 -2.78 -5.34
N VAL A 53 2.55 -2.58 -5.43
CA VAL A 53 1.81 -2.57 -6.69
C VAL A 53 1.94 -1.17 -7.29
N PHE A 54 2.74 -1.06 -8.34
CA PHE A 54 2.84 0.15 -9.14
C PHE A 54 1.53 0.40 -9.88
N PRO A 55 1.03 1.64 -9.94
CA PRO A 55 -0.21 1.95 -10.63
C PRO A 55 0.02 2.01 -12.15
N SER A 56 0.28 0.85 -12.76
CA SER A 56 0.53 0.69 -14.20
C SER A 56 -0.09 -0.61 -14.72
N LEU A 57 -0.64 -0.57 -15.94
CA LEU A 57 -1.10 -1.75 -16.68
C LEU A 57 0.02 -2.41 -17.50
N ASP A 58 1.16 -1.74 -17.66
CA ASP A 58 2.32 -2.25 -18.39
C ASP A 58 3.21 -3.15 -17.52
N ILE A 59 3.02 -3.10 -16.20
CA ILE A 59 3.73 -3.92 -15.23
C ILE A 59 2.80 -5.04 -14.77
N ASP A 60 3.25 -6.27 -14.94
CA ASP A 60 2.47 -7.45 -14.58
C ASP A 60 2.19 -7.51 -13.07
N ALA A 61 1.02 -8.07 -12.72
CA ALA A 61 0.77 -8.48 -11.35
C ALA A 61 1.83 -9.51 -10.88
N PRO A 62 2.28 -9.45 -9.61
CA PRO A 62 1.75 -8.63 -8.52
C PRO A 62 2.51 -7.31 -8.29
N PHE A 63 3.31 -6.84 -9.25
CA PHE A 63 4.10 -5.59 -9.15
C PHE A 63 3.45 -4.42 -9.87
N GLY A 64 2.48 -4.67 -10.75
CA GLY A 64 1.52 -3.70 -11.27
C GLY A 64 0.16 -4.35 -11.48
N LEU A 65 -0.69 -3.80 -12.33
CA LEU A 65 -2.05 -4.28 -12.61
C LEU A 65 -2.17 -5.02 -13.96
N GLY A 66 -1.08 -5.10 -14.73
CA GLY A 66 -1.01 -5.80 -16.01
C GLY A 66 -1.27 -7.30 -15.89
N LYS A 67 -1.67 -7.91 -17.01
CA LYS A 67 -2.16 -9.32 -17.16
C LYS A 67 -3.39 -9.70 -16.36
N VAL A 68 -3.70 -8.99 -15.27
CA VAL A 68 -4.95 -9.16 -14.51
C VAL A 68 -6.03 -8.24 -15.06
N TYR A 69 -5.69 -7.00 -15.38
CA TYR A 69 -6.60 -6.04 -15.99
C TYR A 69 -6.02 -5.48 -17.30
N SER A 70 -6.90 -5.06 -18.20
CA SER A 70 -6.52 -4.39 -19.45
C SER A 70 -7.64 -3.47 -19.94
N GLY A 71 -7.31 -2.58 -20.88
CA GLY A 71 -8.29 -1.70 -21.52
C GLY A 71 -9.11 -0.86 -20.52
N PRO A 72 -10.41 -0.64 -20.77
CA PRO A 72 -11.27 0.17 -19.91
C PRO A 72 -11.39 -0.36 -18.47
N GLU A 73 -11.38 -1.69 -18.27
CA GLU A 73 -11.44 -2.29 -16.93
C GLU A 73 -10.15 -2.02 -16.15
N GLY A 74 -9.00 -2.02 -16.82
CA GLY A 74 -7.72 -1.65 -16.22
C GLY A 74 -7.66 -0.19 -15.77
N GLU A 75 -8.16 0.73 -16.58
CA GLU A 75 -8.26 2.15 -16.20
C GLU A 75 -9.19 2.32 -14.98
N ALA A 76 -10.31 1.61 -14.94
CA ALA A 76 -11.20 1.60 -13.78
C ALA A 76 -10.53 1.00 -12.52
N ALA A 77 -9.74 -0.07 -12.68
CA ALA A 77 -9.00 -0.69 -11.59
C ALA A 77 -7.91 0.22 -11.03
N LEU A 78 -7.14 0.89 -11.91
CA LEU A 78 -6.16 1.91 -11.53
C LEU A 78 -6.82 3.04 -10.73
N ARG A 79 -7.91 3.61 -11.26
CA ARG A 79 -8.65 4.67 -10.58
C ARG A 79 -9.14 4.22 -9.20
N ARG A 80 -9.75 3.03 -9.11
CA ARG A 80 -10.22 2.47 -7.83
C ARG A 80 -9.08 2.30 -6.82
N TYR A 81 -7.91 1.87 -7.28
CA TYR A 81 -6.74 1.69 -6.43
C TYR A 81 -6.20 3.02 -5.89
N LEU A 82 -6.07 4.04 -6.75
CA LEU A 82 -5.63 5.39 -6.37
C LEU A 82 -6.63 6.12 -5.44
N GLN A 83 -7.89 5.70 -5.45
CA GLN A 83 -8.95 6.19 -4.57
C GLN A 83 -8.99 5.50 -3.19
N GLN A 84 -8.21 4.46 -2.96
CA GLN A 84 -8.18 3.79 -1.65
C GLN A 84 -7.67 4.75 -0.56
N PRO A 85 -8.17 4.66 0.69
CA PRO A 85 -7.66 5.43 1.83
C PRO A 85 -6.33 4.83 2.33
N LEU A 86 -5.32 4.84 1.47
CA LEU A 86 -4.05 4.15 1.65
C LEU A 86 -2.99 5.12 2.18
N THR A 87 -2.32 4.77 3.28
CA THR A 87 -1.14 5.48 3.76
C THR A 87 0.09 4.60 3.56
N ILE A 88 1.07 5.10 2.81
CA ILE A 88 2.41 4.53 2.74
C ILE A 88 3.17 5.08 3.95
N TYR A 89 3.56 4.18 4.87
CA TYR A 89 4.22 4.55 6.12
C TYR A 89 5.67 4.05 6.14
N LEU A 90 6.64 4.96 6.06
CA LEU A 90 8.04 4.61 5.83
C LEU A 90 8.92 5.01 7.00
N GLY A 91 9.82 4.12 7.39
CA GLY A 91 10.97 4.49 8.20
C GLY A 91 12.08 5.04 7.31
N GLU A 92 12.53 6.26 7.56
CA GLU A 92 13.59 6.91 6.76
C GLU A 92 14.93 6.17 6.86
N GLY A 93 15.13 5.36 7.91
CA GLY A 93 16.31 4.52 8.08
C GLY A 93 16.21 3.15 7.38
N ASP A 94 15.11 2.84 6.68
CA ASP A 94 14.92 1.55 5.97
C ASP A 94 15.55 1.62 4.56
N THR A 95 16.83 1.99 4.56
CA THR A 95 17.63 2.28 3.36
C THR A 95 18.61 1.16 3.02
N ARG A 96 18.70 0.13 3.87
CA ARG A 96 19.60 -1.00 3.63
C ARG A 96 19.11 -1.78 2.41
N ASP A 97 20.03 -1.99 1.48
CA ASP A 97 19.91 -3.09 0.54
C ASP A 97 20.13 -4.39 1.33
N ASP A 98 19.08 -5.17 1.46
CA ASP A 98 19.11 -6.41 2.23
C ASP A 98 18.68 -7.63 1.41
N GLU A 99 18.73 -7.53 0.08
CA GLU A 99 18.50 -8.61 -0.90
C GLU A 99 17.14 -9.35 -0.76
N ARG A 100 16.22 -8.89 0.10
CA ARG A 100 15.01 -9.67 0.45
C ARG A 100 13.94 -9.72 -0.64
N ASN A 101 14.10 -8.94 -1.70
CA ASN A 101 13.24 -8.97 -2.89
C ASN A 101 14.04 -8.40 -4.07
N ASP A 102 14.75 -9.32 -4.73
CA ASP A 102 15.65 -9.16 -5.87
C ASP A 102 14.97 -9.44 -7.21
N TYR A 103 13.66 -9.68 -7.22
CA TYR A 103 12.90 -9.73 -8.47
C TYR A 103 13.16 -8.43 -9.26
N PRO A 104 13.45 -8.51 -10.56
CA PRO A 104 13.76 -7.33 -11.38
C PRO A 104 12.73 -6.20 -11.26
N GLU A 105 11.45 -6.57 -11.14
CA GLU A 105 10.33 -5.65 -10.97
C GLU A 105 10.39 -4.92 -9.62
N ALA A 106 10.81 -5.60 -8.55
CA ALA A 106 10.98 -4.99 -7.24
C ALA A 106 12.23 -4.08 -7.18
N LEU A 107 13.32 -4.47 -7.86
CA LEU A 107 14.52 -3.65 -8.00
C LEU A 107 14.24 -2.37 -8.78
N ALA A 108 13.41 -2.45 -9.82
CA ALA A 108 12.98 -1.29 -10.62
C ALA A 108 12.21 -0.24 -9.80
N GLN A 109 11.60 -0.64 -8.67
CA GLN A 109 10.90 0.30 -7.79
C GLN A 109 11.86 1.17 -6.97
N GLY A 110 13.12 0.77 -6.81
CA GLY A 110 14.13 1.54 -6.07
C GLY A 110 15.11 0.66 -5.27
N ALA A 111 16.26 1.25 -4.92
CA ALA A 111 17.37 0.56 -4.26
C ALA A 111 17.11 0.15 -2.80
N SER A 112 16.06 0.66 -2.15
CA SER A 112 15.71 0.36 -0.76
C SER A 112 14.21 0.43 -0.52
N ARG A 113 13.70 -0.14 0.58
CA ARG A 113 12.26 -0.09 0.90
C ARG A 113 11.74 1.33 1.02
N TYR A 114 12.54 2.20 1.64
CA TYR A 114 12.25 3.63 1.72
C TYR A 114 12.06 4.25 0.32
N GLN A 115 13.02 4.01 -0.58
CA GLN A 115 12.93 4.54 -1.95
C GLN A 115 11.75 3.94 -2.73
N ARG A 116 11.50 2.63 -2.58
CA ARG A 116 10.39 1.92 -3.25
C ARG A 116 9.04 2.52 -2.87
N GLY A 117 8.82 2.76 -1.57
CA GLY A 117 7.58 3.36 -1.06
C GLY A 117 7.36 4.79 -1.57
N ARG A 118 8.42 5.61 -1.57
CA ARG A 118 8.34 6.96 -2.12
C ARG A 118 8.06 6.97 -3.62
N ASN A 119 8.77 6.14 -4.39
CA ASN A 119 8.61 6.07 -5.84
C ASN A 119 7.20 5.65 -6.25
N VAL A 120 6.60 4.66 -5.56
CA VAL A 120 5.22 4.26 -5.88
C VAL A 120 4.20 5.32 -5.49
N PHE A 121 4.41 6.05 -4.38
CA PHE A 121 3.57 7.17 -3.98
C PHE A 121 3.59 8.28 -5.05
N ASP A 122 4.80 8.68 -5.47
CA ASP A 122 5.00 9.73 -6.47
C ASP A 122 4.44 9.32 -7.84
N ALA A 123 4.59 8.05 -8.23
CA ALA A 123 3.98 7.50 -9.44
C ALA A 123 2.45 7.55 -9.39
N GLY A 124 1.84 7.13 -8.28
CA GLY A 124 0.38 7.18 -8.11
C GLY A 124 -0.16 8.60 -8.12
N LYS A 125 0.51 9.52 -7.42
CA LYS A 125 0.16 10.94 -7.39
C LYS A 125 0.23 11.55 -8.79
N THR A 126 1.31 11.28 -9.52
CA THR A 126 1.52 11.79 -10.89
C THR A 126 0.45 11.25 -11.85
N LEU A 127 0.14 9.96 -11.79
CA LEU A 127 -0.89 9.36 -12.63
C LEU A 127 -2.27 9.96 -12.34
N ALA A 128 -2.64 10.07 -11.06
CA ALA A 128 -3.91 10.66 -10.68
C ALA A 128 -4.05 12.12 -11.15
N GLN A 129 -3.00 12.93 -10.99
CA GLN A 129 -2.96 14.31 -11.49
C GLN A 129 -3.09 14.37 -13.01
N THR A 130 -2.37 13.52 -13.74
CA THR A 130 -2.40 13.49 -15.21
C THR A 130 -3.77 13.11 -15.76
N ARG A 131 -4.53 12.29 -15.03
CA ARG A 131 -5.85 11.79 -15.44
C ARG A 131 -7.03 12.55 -14.81
N ASP A 132 -6.75 13.58 -14.01
CA ASP A 132 -7.75 14.29 -13.19
C ASP A 132 -8.60 13.32 -12.34
N TRP A 133 -7.94 12.37 -11.70
CA TRP A 133 -8.56 11.39 -10.82
C TRP A 133 -8.37 11.76 -9.35
N PRO A 134 -9.32 11.41 -8.47
CA PRO A 134 -9.11 11.54 -7.04
C PRO A 134 -7.93 10.66 -6.60
N PHE A 135 -7.07 11.23 -5.76
CA PHE A 135 -5.92 10.55 -5.15
C PHE A 135 -6.03 10.65 -3.64
N ASN A 136 -6.34 9.53 -2.99
CA ASN A 136 -6.60 9.49 -1.56
C ASN A 136 -5.42 8.92 -0.76
N TRP A 137 -4.28 8.70 -1.41
CA TRP A 137 -3.13 8.19 -0.72
C TRP A 137 -2.42 9.28 0.08
N ARG A 138 -1.77 8.85 1.16
CA ARG A 138 -0.91 9.71 1.98
C ARG A 138 0.46 9.07 2.14
N LEU A 139 1.46 9.90 2.41
CA LEU A 139 2.81 9.49 2.76
C LEU A 139 3.10 9.99 4.18
N VAL A 140 3.47 9.07 5.06
CA VAL A 140 3.91 9.37 6.42
C VAL A 140 5.31 8.80 6.60
N GLU A 141 6.23 9.59 7.14
CA GLU A 141 7.64 9.21 7.28
C GLU A 141 8.06 9.29 8.76
N LEU A 142 8.81 8.28 9.21
CA LEU A 142 9.35 8.18 10.57
C LEU A 142 10.88 8.36 10.53
N PRO A 143 11.39 9.52 10.99
CA PRO A 143 12.82 9.80 10.98
C PRO A 143 13.65 8.80 11.77
N GLY A 144 14.80 8.40 11.20
CA GLY A 144 15.82 7.60 11.86
C GLY A 144 15.46 6.14 12.20
N VAL A 145 14.25 5.68 11.87
CA VAL A 145 13.83 4.29 12.10
C VAL A 145 13.95 3.49 10.82
N GLY A 146 14.59 2.31 10.90
CA GLY A 146 14.69 1.37 9.78
C GLY A 146 13.64 0.27 9.81
N HIS A 147 14.01 -0.91 9.29
CA HIS A 147 13.11 -2.07 9.20
C HIS A 147 12.79 -2.72 10.56
N ASN A 148 12.06 -2.01 11.44
CA ASN A 148 11.72 -2.47 12.78
C ASN A 148 10.24 -2.25 13.11
N ALA A 149 9.46 -3.34 13.05
CA ALA A 149 8.02 -3.30 13.29
C ALA A 149 7.64 -2.70 14.65
N ARG A 150 8.39 -3.03 15.72
CA ARG A 150 8.10 -2.52 17.06
C ARG A 150 8.25 -1.00 17.14
N LYS A 151 9.34 -0.46 16.57
CA LYS A 151 9.58 0.99 16.55
C LYS A 151 8.58 1.72 15.66
N MET A 152 8.29 1.17 14.48
CA MET A 152 7.26 1.71 13.59
C MET A 152 5.90 1.78 14.29
N LEU A 153 5.45 0.70 14.96
CA LEU A 153 4.16 0.67 15.65
C LEU A 153 4.08 1.54 16.91
N ALA A 154 5.19 1.71 17.63
CA ALA A 154 5.22 2.48 18.87
C ALA A 154 5.35 4.01 18.65
N ALA A 155 5.66 4.45 17.43
CA ALA A 155 5.84 5.86 17.12
C ALA A 155 4.49 6.58 16.96
N PRO A 156 4.40 7.88 17.31
CA PRO A 156 3.19 8.69 17.07
C PRO A 156 2.71 8.66 15.61
N GLN A 157 3.65 8.55 14.66
CA GLN A 157 3.37 8.46 13.23
C GLN A 157 2.56 7.21 12.85
N ALA A 158 2.54 6.14 13.67
CA ALA A 158 1.64 5.02 13.43
C ALA A 158 0.17 5.42 13.62
N SER A 159 -0.12 6.25 14.63
CA SER A 159 -1.45 6.82 14.84
C SER A 159 -1.81 7.82 13.75
N GLU A 160 -0.85 8.65 13.32
CA GLU A 160 -1.02 9.54 12.17
C GLU A 160 -1.35 8.76 10.90
N ALA A 161 -0.63 7.67 10.63
CA ALA A 161 -0.86 6.83 9.45
C ALA A 161 -2.27 6.19 9.44
N LEU A 162 -2.86 5.99 10.61
CA LEU A 162 -4.23 5.47 10.79
C LEU A 162 -5.30 6.57 10.94
N ALA A 163 -4.92 7.85 10.91
CA ALA A 163 -5.84 8.99 10.97
C ALA A 163 -6.43 9.30 9.58
N PRO A 164 -7.58 10.00 9.50
CA PRO A 164 -8.13 10.53 8.25
C PRO A 164 -7.17 11.50 7.53
#